data_AF-A0A0H2RB27-F1
#
_entry.id   AF-A0A0H2RB27-F1
#
_cell.length_a   1.000
_cell.length_b   1.000
_cell.length_c   1.000
_cell.angle_alpha   90.00
_cell.angle_beta   90.00
_cell.angle_gamma   90.00
#
_symmetry.space_group_name_H-M   'P 1'
#
loop_
_entity.id
_entity.type
_entity.pdbx_description
1 polymer ?
#
loop_
_entity_poly.entity_id
_entity_poly.type
_entity_poly.pdbx_seq_one_letter_code
_entity_poly.pdbx_strand_id
1 'polypeptide(L)' 'ILVYPNTGPGAVNVTNGDVMRLDPEQFLNDTLIELGLKMMMHDLRESNPELAEEVHVFSSFFYKKLDPKK' A
#
# COMPACT_ATOMS: atom_id res chain seq x y z
N ILE A 1 -11.78 -1.19 12.23
CA ILE A 1 -11.21 -0.32 11.18
C ILE A 1 -9.76 -0.09 11.56
N LEU A 2 -8.82 -0.47 10.71
CA LEU A 2 -7.38 -0.27 10.91
C LEU A 2 -6.96 1.00 10.16
N VAL A 3 -6.06 1.78 10.74
CA VAL A 3 -5.45 2.95 10.10
C VAL A 3 -3.95 2.74 10.11
N TYR A 4 -3.27 2.82 8.97
CA TYR A 4 -1.82 2.57 8.92
C TYR A 4 -1.08 3.53 7.96
N PRO A 5 0.01 4.19 8.40
CA PRO A 5 0.48 4.26 9.80
C PRO A 5 -0.50 5.01 10.70
N ASN A 6 -0.52 4.70 12.01
CA ASN A 6 -1.41 5.34 12.99
C ASN A 6 -1.20 6.86 13.11
N THR A 7 -0.05 7.36 12.67
CA THR A 7 0.31 8.78 12.70
C THR A 7 1.07 9.16 11.43
N GLY A 8 0.68 10.26 10.81
CA GLY A 8 1.40 10.86 9.69
C GLY A 8 0.57 10.96 8.38
N PRO A 9 1.06 11.75 7.41
CA PRO A 9 0.42 11.87 6.10
C PRO A 9 0.49 10.54 5.32
N GLY A 10 -0.57 10.24 4.57
CA GLY A 10 -0.66 9.02 3.77
C GLY A 10 -1.10 7.78 4.54
N ALA A 11 -1.91 7.93 5.58
CA ALA A 11 -2.53 6.80 6.27
C ALA A 11 -3.57 6.10 5.39
N VAL A 12 -3.53 4.77 5.40
CA VAL A 12 -4.48 3.89 4.72
C VAL A 12 -5.55 3.48 5.73
N ASN A 13 -6.81 3.73 5.40
CA ASN A 13 -7.96 3.31 6.20
C ASN A 13 -8.49 1.98 5.67
N VAL A 14 -8.44 0.94 6.50
CA VAL A 14 -8.88 -0.42 6.17
C VAL A 14 -10.20 -0.70 6.86
N THR A 15 -11.23 -0.88 6.05
CA THR A 15 -12.59 -1.21 6.47
C THR A 15 -12.80 -2.73 6.52
N ASN A 16 -13.91 -3.18 7.12
CA ASN A 16 -14.25 -4.60 7.11
C ASN A 16 -14.49 -5.11 5.67
N GLY A 17 -15.01 -4.27 4.77
CA GLY A 17 -15.19 -4.64 3.37
C GLY A 17 -13.87 -4.85 2.64
N ASP A 18 -12.82 -4.09 2.99
CA ASP A 18 -11.47 -4.36 2.49
C ASP A 18 -10.96 -5.72 2.99
N VAL A 19 -11.14 -6.02 4.28
CA VAL A 19 -10.70 -7.31 4.86
C VAL A 19 -11.35 -8.51 4.18
N MET A 20 -12.64 -8.42 3.81
CA MET A 20 -13.32 -9.50 3.06
C MET A 20 -12.69 -9.81 1.70
N ARG A 21 -11.87 -8.91 1.14
CA ARG A 21 -11.13 -9.16 -0.10
C ARG A 21 -9.89 -10.05 0.08
N LEU A 22 -9.57 -10.43 1.32
CA LEU A 22 -8.55 -11.42 1.64
C LEU A 22 -9.08 -12.87 1.57
N ASP A 23 -10.40 -13.05 1.44
CA ASP A 23 -10.99 -14.38 1.32
C ASP A 23 -10.54 -15.07 0.02
N PRO A 24 -10.51 -16.42 -0.01
CA PRO A 24 -10.17 -17.18 -1.20
C PRO A 24 -11.00 -16.74 -2.42
N GLU A 25 -10.37 -16.81 -3.59
CA GLU A 25 -10.99 -16.49 -4.89
C GLU A 25 -11.44 -15.03 -5.05
N GLN A 26 -11.02 -14.13 -4.14
CA GLN A 26 -11.21 -12.68 -4.28
C GLN A 26 -9.95 -12.01 -4.86
N PHE A 27 -10.15 -10.94 -5.63
CA PHE A 27 -9.04 -10.06 -6.00
C PHE A 27 -8.76 -9.05 -4.88
N LEU A 28 -7.49 -8.81 -4.58
CA LEU A 28 -7.12 -7.70 -3.70
C LEU A 28 -7.60 -6.37 -4.30
N ASN A 29 -7.98 -5.43 -3.44
CA ASN A 29 -8.32 -4.08 -3.86
C ASN A 29 -7.14 -3.12 -3.68
N ASP A 30 -7.28 -1.91 -4.22
CA ASP A 30 -6.22 -0.89 -4.17
C ASP A 30 -5.78 -0.58 -2.73
N THR A 31 -6.71 -0.56 -1.76
CA THR A 31 -6.45 -0.32 -0.33
C THR A 31 -5.52 -1.39 0.27
N LEU A 32 -5.82 -2.67 0.06
CA LEU A 32 -5.03 -3.78 0.60
C LEU A 32 -3.64 -3.85 -0.05
N ILE A 33 -3.56 -3.56 -1.35
CA ILE A 33 -2.27 -3.52 -2.06
C ILE A 33 -1.41 -2.38 -1.50
N GLU A 34 -1.98 -1.18 -1.31
CA GLU A 34 -1.25 -0.05 -0.73
C GLU A 34 -0.79 -0.34 0.71
N LEU A 35 -1.64 -0.97 1.53
CA LEU A 35 -1.27 -1.40 2.87
C LEU A 35 -0.08 -2.36 2.85
N GLY A 36 -0.15 -3.42 2.03
CA GLY A 36 0.91 -4.43 1.95
C GLY A 36 2.25 -3.83 1.51
N LEU A 37 2.23 -2.94 0.52
CA LEU A 37 3.43 -2.21 0.08
C LEU A 37 4.03 -1.34 1.18
N LYS A 38 3.20 -0.64 1.97
CA LYS A 38 3.69 0.18 3.09
C LYS A 38 4.30 -0.68 4.20
N MET A 39 3.70 -1.83 4.50
CA MET A 39 4.24 -2.76 5.50
C MET A 39 5.58 -3.33 5.04
N MET A 40 5.70 -3.80 3.79
CA MET A 40 6.97 -4.28 3.25
C MET A 40 8.05 -3.19 3.23
N MET A 41 7.67 -1.94 2.93
CA MET A 41 8.61 -0.81 2.97
C MET A 41 9.05 -0.48 4.40
N HIS A 42 8.16 -0.61 5.37
CA HIS A 42 8.48 -0.46 6.79
C HIS A 42 9.49 -1.54 7.23
N ASP A 43 9.21 -2.80 6.92
CA ASP A 43 10.10 -3.92 7.26
C ASP A 43 11.46 -3.78 6.55
N LEU A 44 11.47 -3.28 5.32
CA LEU A 44 12.70 -2.97 4.59
C LEU A 44 13.51 -1.87 5.28
N ARG A 45 12.86 -0.81 5.78
CA ARG A 45 13.53 0.26 6.53
C ARG A 45 14.14 -0.23 7.83
N GLU A 46 13.50 -1.19 8.50
CA GLU A 46 14.03 -1.77 9.74
C GLU A 46 15.19 -2.74 9.48
N SER A 47 15.12 -3.54 8.40
CA SER A 47 16.10 -4.58 8.09
C SER A 47 17.30 -4.08 7.29
N ASN A 48 17.10 -3.14 6.36
CA ASN A 48 18.14 -2.56 5.52
C ASN A 48 17.81 -1.11 5.14
N PRO A 49 18.15 -0.13 6.01
CA PRO A 49 17.85 1.27 5.80
C PRO A 49 18.44 1.86 4.50
N GLU A 50 19.66 1.46 4.13
CA GLU A 50 20.34 1.97 2.93
C GLU A 50 19.58 1.58 1.66
N LEU A 51 19.19 0.31 1.55
CA LEU A 51 18.37 -0.15 0.43
C LEU A 51 16.99 0.51 0.43
N ALA A 52 16.42 0.77 1.61
CA ALA A 52 15.14 1.46 1.71
C ALA A 52 15.20 2.90 1.19
N GLU A 53 16.34 3.59 1.27
CA GLU A 53 16.52 4.94 0.70
C GLU A 53 16.57 4.92 -0.84
N GLU A 54 17.00 3.81 -1.44
CA GLU A 54 17.06 3.63 -2.89
C GLU A 54 15.72 3.20 -3.51
N VAL A 55 14.72 2.86 -2.69
CA VAL A 55 13.42 2.33 -3.14
C VAL A 55 12.32 3.37 -2.99
N HIS A 56 11.63 3.69 -4.09
CA HIS A 56 10.43 4.52 -4.09
C HIS A 56 9.22 3.73 -4.60
N VAL A 57 8.15 3.70 -3.81
CA VAL A 57 6.89 3.04 -4.16
C VAL A 57 5.81 4.09 -4.43
N PHE A 58 5.31 4.09 -5.67
CA PHE A 58 4.17 4.92 -6.05
C PHE A 58 2.83 4.24 -5.69
N SER A 59 1.78 5.04 -5.49
CA SER A 59 0.43 4.50 -5.31
C SER A 59 -0.12 3.90 -6.62
N SER A 60 -1.12 3.04 -6.52
CA SER A 60 -1.77 2.39 -7.68
C SER A 60 -2.41 3.39 -8.67
N PHE A 61 -2.61 4.63 -8.25
CA PHE A 61 -3.12 5.71 -9.11
C PHE A 61 -2.04 6.32 -10.02
N PHE A 62 -0.75 6.16 -9.69
CA PHE A 62 0.34 6.76 -10.47
C PHE A 62 0.34 6.26 -11.91
N TYR A 63 0.29 4.94 -12.11
CA TYR A 63 0.26 4.36 -13.45
C TYR A 63 -0.99 4.77 -14.23
N LYS A 64 -2.15 4.85 -13.56
CA LYS A 64 -3.40 5.31 -14.19
C LYS A 64 -3.28 6.76 -14.74
N LYS A 65 -2.41 7.59 -14.15
CA LYS A 65 -2.13 8.96 -14.60
C LYS A 65 -1.03 9.06 -15.67
N LEU A 66 -0.23 8.00 -15.85
CA LEU A 66 0.82 7.97 -16.86
C LEU A 66 0.32 7.59 -18.25
N ASP A 67 -0.91 7.11 -18.38
CA ASP A 67 -1.52 6.79 -19.67
C ASP A 67 -2.19 8.04 -20.27
N PRO A 68 -1.59 8.71 -21.27
CA PRO A 68 -2.16 9.89 -21.90
C PRO A 68 -3.32 9.56 -22.86
N LYS A 69 -3.65 8.28 -23.06
CA LYS A 69 -4.70 7.84 -23.99
C LYS A 69 -6.04 7.56 -23.30
N LYS A 70 -6.19 7.97 -22.04
CA LYS A 70 -7.46 7.99 -21.31
C LYS A 70 -7.88 9.41 -20.93
#